data_AF-A0A0D1X9D8-F1
#
_entry.id   AF-A0A0D1X9D8-F1
#
_cell.length_a   1.000
_cell.length_b   1.000
_cell.length_c   1.000
_cell.angle_alpha   90.00
_cell.angle_beta   90.00
_cell.angle_gamma   90.00
#
_symmetry.space_group_name_H-M   'P 1'
#
loop_
_entity.id
_entity.type
_entity.pdbx_description
1 polymer ?
#
loop_
_entity_poly.entity_id
_entity_poly.type
_entity_poly.pdbx_seq_one_letter_code
_entity_poly.pdbx_strand_id
1 'polypeptide(L)'
;MNAEQIRHLLNKARHAVFLGIPMPEGETPRTQEEYLEAYEARVERNPLRETALLREAIMPLLSIYQEKWRNDNRAAEMMTGTSLPEPHDEDDWLQEVYDEMMNTDTEEEWRQFVTRFTD
;
A
#
# COMPACT_ATOMS: atom_id res chain seq x y z
N MET A 1 8.07 6.94 14.06
CA MET A 1 7.81 5.51 13.77
C MET A 1 9.13 4.90 13.30
N ASN A 2 9.45 3.65 13.63
CA ASN A 2 10.67 3.00 13.12
C ASN A 2 10.37 2.12 11.89
N ALA A 3 11.42 1.68 11.19
CA ALA A 3 11.29 0.88 9.97
C ALA A 3 10.54 -0.45 10.18
N GLU A 4 10.71 -1.10 11.33
CA GLU A 4 10.01 -2.35 11.66
C GLU A 4 8.50 -2.14 11.82
N GLN A 5 8.11 -1.06 12.51
CA GLN A 5 6.71 -0.66 12.69
C GLN A 5 6.05 -0.32 11.36
N ILE A 6 6.75 0.43 10.50
CA ILE A 6 6.26 0.76 9.15
C ILE A 6 6.08 -0.52 8.34
N ARG A 7 7.09 -1.40 8.32
CA ARG A 7 7.01 -2.68 7.59
C ARG A 7 5.86 -3.55 8.11
N HIS A 8 5.63 -3.57 9.42
CA HIS A 8 4.53 -4.33 10.00
C HIS A 8 3.15 -3.79 9.57
N LEU A 9 2.96 -2.47 9.59
CA LEU A 9 1.73 -1.84 9.10
C LEU A 9 1.51 -2.09 7.60
N LEU A 10 2.56 -2.00 6.77
CA LEU A 10 2.46 -2.32 5.35
C LEU A 10 2.14 -3.80 5.10
N ASN A 11 2.68 -4.72 5.89
CA ASN A 11 2.30 -6.13 5.81
C ASN A 11 0.82 -6.35 6.19
N LYS A 12 0.30 -5.62 7.19
CA LYS A 12 -1.14 -5.62 7.54
C LYS A 12 -1.99 -5.11 6.39
N ALA A 13 -1.60 -3.99 5.77
CA ALA A 13 -2.27 -3.45 4.60
C ALA A 13 -2.30 -4.47 3.45
N ARG A 14 -1.14 -5.09 3.13
CA ARG A 14 -1.03 -6.11 2.09
C ARG A 14 -1.94 -7.30 2.37
N HIS A 15 -1.88 -7.84 3.58
CA HIS A 15 -2.72 -8.95 3.99
C HIS A 15 -4.22 -8.61 3.91
N ALA A 16 -4.59 -7.39 4.29
CA ALA A 16 -5.97 -6.91 4.20
C ALA A 16 -6.48 -6.86 2.76
N VAL A 17 -5.69 -6.32 1.83
CA VAL A 17 -6.06 -6.20 0.40
C VAL A 17 -6.22 -7.58 -0.23
N PHE A 18 -5.20 -8.44 -0.09
CA PHE A 18 -5.18 -9.72 -0.81
C PHE A 18 -6.06 -10.79 -0.16
N LEU A 19 -6.20 -10.80 1.17
CA LEU A 19 -6.94 -11.84 1.88
C LEU A 19 -8.26 -11.38 2.52
N GLY A 20 -8.51 -10.08 2.64
CA GLY A 20 -9.76 -9.55 3.19
C GLY A 20 -9.96 -9.77 4.70
N ILE A 21 -8.89 -10.16 5.40
CA ILE A 21 -8.89 -10.47 6.83
C ILE A 21 -7.75 -9.71 7.53
N PRO A 22 -7.85 -9.47 8.86
CA PRO A 22 -6.74 -8.89 9.60
C PRO A 22 -5.58 -9.89 9.68
N MET A 23 -4.34 -9.38 9.58
CA MET A 23 -3.14 -10.18 9.78
C MET A 23 -3.01 -10.56 11.27
N PRO A 24 -2.97 -11.85 11.61
CA PRO A 24 -2.69 -12.33 12.96
C PRO A 24 -1.36 -11.82 13.52
N GLU A 25 -1.29 -11.62 14.83
CA GLU A 25 -0.05 -11.24 15.51
C GLU A 25 1.00 -12.35 15.40
N GLY A 26 2.24 -11.98 15.06
CA GLY A 26 3.34 -12.93 14.91
C GLY A 26 3.30 -13.76 13.62
N GLU A 27 2.31 -13.55 12.74
CA GLU A 27 2.31 -14.20 11.42
C GLU A 27 3.50 -13.70 10.59
N THR A 28 4.19 -14.63 9.92
CA THR A 28 5.20 -14.28 8.92
C THR A 28 4.45 -13.91 7.64
N PRO A 29 4.65 -12.71 7.09
CA PRO A 29 3.93 -12.30 5.89
C PRO A 29 4.31 -13.20 4.71
N ARG A 30 3.32 -13.58 3.91
CA ARG A 30 3.51 -14.26 2.62
C ARG A 30 4.31 -13.39 1.65
N THR A 31 4.89 -14.01 0.63
CA THR A 31 5.47 -13.25 -0.50
C THR A 31 4.35 -12.61 -1.31
N GLN A 32 4.69 -11.65 -2.18
CA GLN A 32 3.71 -11.01 -3.05
C GLN A 32 3.00 -12.02 -3.96
N GLU A 33 3.73 -12.96 -4.52
CA GLU A 33 3.23 -13.98 -5.43
C GLU A 33 2.23 -14.91 -4.71
N GLU A 34 2.55 -15.33 -3.49
CA GLU A 34 1.64 -16.10 -2.62
C GLU A 34 0.36 -15.33 -2.26
N TYR A 35 0.45 -14.00 -2.11
CA TYR A 35 -0.72 -13.16 -1.91
C TYR A 35 -1.59 -13.08 -3.16
N LEU A 36 -0.99 -13.00 -4.35
CA LEU A 36 -1.71 -12.99 -5.63
C LEU A 36 -2.42 -14.32 -5.88
N GLU A 37 -1.71 -15.44 -5.70
CA GLU A 37 -2.32 -16.78 -5.81
C GLU A 37 -3.52 -16.93 -4.86
N ALA A 38 -3.36 -16.49 -3.61
CA ALA A 38 -4.44 -16.52 -2.64
C ALA A 38 -5.61 -15.60 -3.04
N TYR A 39 -5.32 -14.42 -3.60
CA TYR A 39 -6.32 -13.47 -4.06
C TYR A 39 -7.11 -14.01 -5.26
N GLU A 40 -6.45 -14.64 -6.23
CA GLU A 40 -7.09 -15.29 -7.38
C GLU A 40 -7.99 -16.47 -6.97
N ALA A 41 -7.59 -17.21 -5.94
CA ALA A 41 -8.37 -18.33 -5.42
C ALA A 41 -9.61 -17.90 -4.61
N ARG A 42 -9.77 -16.60 -4.30
CA ARG A 42 -10.91 -16.12 -3.48
C ARG A 42 -12.20 -16.09 -4.28
N VAL A 43 -13.13 -16.94 -3.86
CA VAL A 43 -14.49 -17.00 -4.42
C VAL A 43 -15.36 -15.83 -3.94
N GLU A 44 -15.14 -15.35 -2.71
CA GLU A 44 -15.91 -14.25 -2.12
C GLU A 44 -14.99 -13.12 -1.63
N ARG A 45 -15.40 -11.89 -1.94
CA ARG A 45 -14.71 -10.66 -1.56
C ARG A 45 -15.64 -9.72 -0.82
N ASN A 46 -15.08 -9.00 0.14
CA ASN A 46 -15.81 -7.96 0.87
C ASN A 46 -14.99 -6.66 0.81
N PRO A 47 -15.19 -5.86 -0.25
CA PRO A 47 -14.43 -4.63 -0.47
C PRO A 47 -14.52 -3.67 0.72
N LEU A 48 -15.69 -3.55 1.36
CA LEU A 48 -15.86 -2.67 2.51
C LEU A 48 -14.96 -3.07 3.69
N ARG A 49 -14.80 -4.38 3.92
CA ARG A 49 -13.91 -4.90 4.95
C ARG A 49 -12.44 -4.73 4.57
N GLU A 50 -12.09 -5.00 3.32
CA GLU A 50 -10.74 -4.80 2.76
C GLU A 50 -10.30 -3.34 2.95
N THR A 51 -11.14 -2.39 2.53
CA THR A 51 -10.87 -0.95 2.67
C THR A 51 -10.78 -0.51 4.13
N ALA A 52 -11.64 -1.03 5.03
CA ALA A 52 -11.57 -0.68 6.45
C ALA A 52 -10.25 -1.11 7.10
N LEU A 53 -9.80 -2.33 6.79
CA LEU A 53 -8.52 -2.86 7.29
C LEU A 53 -7.32 -2.15 6.66
N LEU A 54 -7.39 -1.83 5.37
CA LEU A 54 -6.38 -1.01 4.69
C LEU A 54 -6.25 0.36 5.37
N ARG A 55 -7.38 1.04 5.60
CA ARG A 55 -7.41 2.35 6.26
C ARG A 55 -6.75 2.28 7.64
N GLU A 56 -7.09 1.28 8.45
CA GLU A 56 -6.48 1.10 9.77
C GLU A 56 -4.95 0.99 9.70
N ALA A 57 -4.43 0.28 8.70
CA ALA A 57 -3.01 0.05 8.53
C ALA A 57 -2.26 1.25 7.92
N ILE A 58 -2.87 1.95 6.96
CA ILE A 58 -2.22 3.02 6.18
C ILE A 58 -2.35 4.39 6.81
N MET A 59 -3.44 4.69 7.52
CA MET A 59 -3.65 6.02 8.12
C MET A 59 -2.47 6.52 8.97
N PRO A 60 -1.82 5.70 9.82
CA PRO A 60 -0.64 6.13 10.57
C PRO A 60 0.58 6.46 9.70
N LEU A 61 0.62 5.97 8.47
CA LEU A 61 1.71 6.10 7.51
C LEU A 61 1.45 7.16 6.44
N LEU A 62 0.20 7.63 6.33
CA LEU A 62 -0.26 8.36 5.15
C LEU A 62 0.54 9.64 4.89
N SER A 63 0.90 10.38 5.93
CA SER A 63 1.70 11.62 5.78
C SER A 63 3.06 11.37 5.14
N ILE A 64 3.70 10.22 5.41
CA ILE A 64 5.01 9.85 4.85
C ILE A 64 4.87 9.60 3.35
N TYR A 65 3.86 8.80 2.99
CA TYR A 65 3.55 8.51 1.59
C TYR A 65 3.24 9.77 0.79
N GLN A 66 2.40 10.66 1.34
CA GLN A 66 2.06 11.93 0.70
C GLN A 66 3.28 12.80 0.44
N GLU A 67 4.21 12.90 1.40
CA GLU A 67 5.45 13.65 1.21
C GLU A 67 6.31 13.06 0.09
N LYS A 68 6.49 11.73 0.10
CA LYS A 68 7.27 11.04 -0.93
C LYS A 68 6.64 11.20 -2.31
N TRP A 69 5.32 11.01 -2.42
CA TRP A 69 4.57 11.18 -3.66
C TRP A 69 4.72 12.60 -4.22
N ARG A 70 4.57 13.64 -3.39
CA ARG A 70 4.74 15.03 -3.81
C ARG A 70 6.16 15.32 -4.30
N ASN A 71 7.17 14.77 -3.63
CA ASN A 71 8.56 14.94 -4.04
C ASN A 71 8.85 14.25 -5.37
N ASP A 72 8.34 13.04 -5.56
CA ASP A 72 8.51 12.27 -6.80
C ASP A 72 7.75 12.91 -7.96
N ASN A 73 6.52 13.38 -7.73
CA ASN A 73 5.72 14.09 -8.72
C ASN A 73 6.37 15.41 -9.15
N ARG A 74 6.93 16.18 -8.20
CA ARG A 74 7.71 17.40 -8.50
C ARG A 74 8.96 17.09 -9.32
N ALA A 75 9.68 16.02 -8.99
CA ALA A 75 10.84 15.60 -9.77
C ALA A 75 10.45 15.19 -11.20
N ALA A 76 9.34 14.45 -11.35
CA ALA A 76 8.79 14.07 -12.65
C ALA A 76 8.36 15.29 -13.49
N GLU A 77 7.75 16.30 -12.87
CA GLU A 77 7.39 17.56 -13.51
C GLU A 77 8.62 18.29 -14.03
N MET A 78 9.70 18.35 -13.25
CA MET A 78 10.96 18.98 -13.70
C MET A 78 11.58 18.27 -14.92
N MET A 79 11.38 16.95 -15.05
CA MET A 79 11.92 16.15 -16.16
C MET A 79 11.03 16.15 -17.40
N THR A 80 9.71 16.12 -17.22
CA THR A 80 8.74 15.86 -18.30
C THR A 80 7.84 17.05 -18.61
N GLY A 81 7.84 18.09 -17.76
CA GLY A 81 6.91 19.21 -17.83
C GLY A 81 5.47 18.85 -17.45
N THR A 82 5.23 17.63 -16.96
CA THR A 82 3.90 17.14 -16.60
C THR A 82 3.88 16.71 -15.13
N SER A 83 2.86 17.17 -14.41
CA SER A 83 2.59 16.81 -13.01
C SER A 83 1.27 16.05 -12.92
N LEU A 84 1.21 15.05 -12.07
CA LEU A 84 -0.03 14.35 -11.73
C LEU A 84 -0.88 15.20 -10.79
N PRO A 85 -2.21 15.17 -10.93
CA PRO A 85 -3.11 15.86 -10.00
C PRO A 85 -2.98 15.24 -8.61
N GLU A 86 -2.88 16.09 -7.59
CA GLU A 86 -2.82 15.64 -6.20
C GLU A 86 -4.21 15.13 -5.74
N PRO A 87 -4.29 13.96 -5.07
CA PRO A 87 -5.50 13.46 -4.44
C PRO A 87 -6.16 14.50 -3.51
N HIS A 88 -7.49 14.59 -3.53
CA HIS A 88 -8.21 15.71 -2.89
C HIS A 88 -8.41 15.54 -1.39
N ASP A 89 -8.62 14.31 -0.94
CA ASP A 89 -8.90 13.97 0.46
C ASP A 89 -8.25 12.64 0.87
N GLU A 90 -8.45 12.25 2.13
CA GLU A 90 -7.88 11.01 2.68
C GLU A 90 -8.35 9.76 1.94
N ASP A 91 -9.57 9.75 1.40
CA ASP A 91 -10.10 8.59 0.69
C ASP A 91 -9.46 8.44 -0.69
N ASP A 92 -9.26 9.54 -1.41
CA ASP A 92 -8.50 9.53 -2.66
C ASP A 92 -7.05 9.09 -2.43
N TRP A 93 -6.42 9.52 -1.32
CA TRP A 93 -5.08 9.08 -0.95
C TRP A 93 -5.00 7.59 -0.62
N LEU A 94 -6.00 7.05 0.09
CA LEU A 94 -6.09 5.62 0.36
C LEU A 94 -6.30 4.81 -0.92
N GLN A 95 -7.05 5.36 -1.87
CA GLN A 95 -7.26 4.75 -3.18
C GLN A 95 -5.96 4.68 -3.98
N GLU A 96 -5.16 5.76 -4.01
CA GLU A 96 -3.84 5.75 -4.66
C GLU A 96 -2.92 4.66 -4.07
N VAL A 97 -2.87 4.56 -2.73
CA VAL A 97 -2.09 3.52 -2.05
C VAL A 97 -2.61 2.12 -2.40
N TYR A 98 -3.93 1.92 -2.42
CA TYR A 98 -4.55 0.66 -2.83
C TYR A 98 -4.17 0.29 -4.26
N ASP A 99 -4.22 1.25 -5.18
CA ASP A 99 -3.91 1.02 -6.59
C ASP A 99 -2.43 0.67 -6.79
N GLU A 100 -1.49 1.37 -6.14
CA GLU A 100 -0.08 0.98 -6.16
C GLU A 100 0.15 -0.43 -5.61
N MET A 101 -0.53 -0.81 -4.52
CA MET A 101 -0.44 -2.15 -3.96
C MET A 101 -1.00 -3.23 -4.88
N MET A 102 -2.12 -2.95 -5.55
CA MET A 102 -2.75 -3.86 -6.50
C MET A 102 -1.94 -4.04 -7.78
N ASN A 103 -1.12 -3.04 -8.14
CA ASN A 103 -0.21 -3.08 -9.28
C ASN A 103 1.18 -3.66 -8.93
N THR A 104 1.37 -4.16 -7.71
CA THR A 104 2.61 -4.83 -7.30
C THR A 104 2.49 -6.32 -7.61
N ASP A 105 3.33 -6.85 -8.49
CA ASP A 105 3.26 -8.24 -8.93
C ASP A 105 4.31 -9.13 -8.26
N THR A 106 5.44 -8.54 -7.85
CA THR A 106 6.59 -9.28 -7.32
C THR A 106 7.02 -8.83 -5.92
N GLU A 107 7.71 -9.69 -5.18
CA GLU A 107 8.28 -9.30 -3.88
C GLU A 107 9.36 -8.21 -4.02
N GLU A 108 9.99 -8.06 -5.20
CA GLU A 108 10.91 -6.96 -5.48
C GLU A 108 10.17 -5.62 -5.60
N GLU A 109 9.10 -5.56 -6.40
CA GLU A 109 8.25 -4.38 -6.50
C GLU A 109 7.63 -4.03 -5.14
N TRP A 110 7.25 -5.05 -4.34
CA TRP A 110 6.78 -4.82 -2.98
C TRP A 110 7.84 -4.12 -2.12
N ARG A 111 9.11 -4.54 -2.22
CA ARG A 111 10.20 -3.85 -1.51
C ARG A 111 10.36 -2.42 -2.00
N GLN A 112 10.21 -2.16 -3.30
CA GLN A 112 10.28 -0.81 -3.86
C GLN A 112 9.12 0.05 -3.34
N PHE A 113 7.89 -0.48 -3.32
CA PHE A 113 6.73 0.17 -2.75
C PHE A 113 6.91 0.51 -1.27
N VAL A 114 7.50 -0.40 -0.47
CA VAL A 114 7.82 -0.12 0.94
C VAL A 114 8.72 1.12 1.08
N THR A 115 9.61 1.40 0.12
CA THR A 115 10.46 2.60 0.15
C THR A 115 9.68 3.91 -0.03
N ARG A 116 8.40 3.87 -0.43
CA ARG A 116 7.53 5.04 -0.41
C ARG A 116 7.22 5.54 1.01
N PHE A 117 7.39 4.66 1.99
CA PHE A 117 7.05 4.90 3.40
C PHE A 117 8.27 4.95 4.31
N THR A 118 9.47 4.87 3.76
CA THR A 118 10.74 4.91 4.51
C THR A 118 11.71 5.85 3.83
N ASP A 119 12.43 6.64 4.61
CA ASP A 119 13.50 7.53 4.11
C ASP A 119 14.65 6.74 3.42
#